data_AF-A0A2V5L289-F1
#
_entry.id   AF-A0A2V5L289-F1
#
_cell.length_a   1.000
_cell.length_b   1.000
_cell.length_c   1.000
_cell.angle_alpha   90.00
_cell.angle_beta   90.00
_cell.angle_gamma   90.00
#
_symmetry.space_group_name_H-M   'P 1'
#
loop_
_entity.id
_entity.type
_entity.pdbx_description
1 polymer ?
#
loop_
_entity_poly.entity_id
_entity_poly.type
_entity_poly.pdbx_seq_one_letter_code
_entity_poly.pdbx_strand_id
1 'polypeptide(L)'
;LCIIPASYYADRHAREPFVIVTFVMFTLFPISLLISRSFPALVIAFVIRGLKEFGDTSRKALIIGYSDFERRGQMLGAYYLVRDLIVSSGAILGACLWKLGPGPNFVGAAALGAAGTIFYVKTIRQSRQSALNDLKKQLEMRRDRWK
;
A
#
# COMPACT_ATOMS: atom_id res chain seq x y z
N LEU A 1 -12.84 9.64 -13.41
CA LEU A 1 -12.60 9.06 -14.75
C LEU A 1 -11.41 8.10 -14.82
N CYS A 2 -10.28 8.34 -14.14
CA CYS A 2 -9.10 7.45 -14.23
C CYS A 2 -9.18 6.16 -13.37
N ILE A 3 -10.24 6.00 -12.59
CA ILE A 3 -10.43 4.87 -11.65
C ILE A 3 -10.95 3.64 -12.38
N ILE A 4 -11.82 3.83 -13.39
CA ILE A 4 -12.58 2.77 -14.06
C ILE A 4 -11.68 1.71 -14.76
N PRO A 5 -10.64 2.07 -15.52
CA PRO A 5 -9.79 1.05 -16.16
C PRO A 5 -8.83 0.37 -15.16
N ALA A 6 -8.46 1.05 -14.07
CA ALA A 6 -7.59 0.49 -13.04
C ALA A 6 -8.32 -0.55 -12.17
N SER A 7 -9.59 -0.33 -11.82
CA SER A 7 -10.40 -1.36 -11.15
C SER A 7 -10.69 -2.55 -12.05
N TYR A 8 -10.93 -2.33 -13.35
CA TYR A 8 -11.15 -3.40 -14.33
C TYR A 8 -9.90 -4.30 -14.51
N TYR A 9 -8.70 -3.71 -14.50
CA TYR A 9 -7.45 -4.48 -14.55
C TYR A 9 -7.09 -5.13 -13.20
N ALA A 10 -7.42 -4.51 -12.06
CA ALA A 10 -7.17 -5.06 -10.73
C ALA A 10 -8.07 -6.26 -10.36
N ASP A 11 -9.24 -6.40 -11.00
CA ASP A 11 -10.08 -7.59 -10.89
C ASP A 11 -9.60 -8.75 -11.77
N ARG A 12 -8.82 -8.47 -12.83
CA ARG A 12 -8.32 -9.48 -13.79
C ARG A 12 -6.87 -9.88 -13.56
N HIS A 13 -6.08 -9.03 -12.92
CA HIS A 13 -4.74 -9.32 -12.38
C HIS A 13 -4.75 -8.93 -10.91
N ALA A 14 -4.43 -9.88 -10.03
CA ALA A 14 -4.42 -9.76 -8.58
C ALA A 14 -4.20 -8.31 -8.11
N ARG A 15 -5.02 -7.79 -7.19
CA ARG A 15 -5.03 -6.39 -6.71
C ARG A 15 -3.71 -5.88 -6.05
N GLU A 16 -2.71 -6.74 -6.00
CA GLU A 16 -1.41 -6.61 -5.34
C GLU A 16 -0.41 -5.63 -6.00
N PRO A 17 -0.20 -5.59 -7.33
CA PRO A 17 0.75 -4.69 -7.98
C PRO A 17 0.36 -3.23 -7.80
N PHE A 18 -0.94 -2.91 -7.80
CA PHE A 18 -1.41 -1.55 -7.57
C PHE A 18 -1.03 -1.03 -6.18
N VAL A 19 -1.13 -1.89 -5.17
CA VAL A 19 -0.71 -1.53 -3.80
C VAL A 19 0.82 -1.37 -3.74
N ILE A 20 1.60 -2.26 -4.37
CA ILE A 20 3.07 -2.14 -4.46
C ILE A 20 3.47 -0.83 -5.14
N VAL A 21 2.87 -0.50 -6.28
CA VAL A 21 3.14 0.74 -7.01
C VAL A 21 2.89 1.95 -6.12
N THR A 22 1.80 1.96 -5.33
CA THR A 22 1.57 3.07 -4.40
C THR A 22 2.62 3.18 -3.30
N PHE A 23 3.11 2.06 -2.76
CA PHE A 23 4.19 2.05 -1.77
C PHE A 23 5.50 2.58 -2.35
N VAL A 24 5.83 2.19 -3.59
CA VAL A 24 6.97 2.73 -4.33
C VAL A 24 6.81 4.23 -4.55
N MET A 25 5.65 4.70 -5.00
CA MET A 25 5.37 6.13 -5.17
C MET A 25 5.46 6.92 -3.85
N PHE A 26 5.01 6.32 -2.74
CA PHE A 26 5.14 6.90 -1.39
C PHE A 26 6.59 7.07 -0.95
N THR A 27 7.47 6.17 -1.41
CA THR A 27 8.91 6.24 -1.14
C THR A 27 9.60 7.22 -2.07
N LEU A 28 9.20 7.26 -3.36
CA LEU A 28 9.77 8.16 -4.36
C LEU A 28 9.40 9.63 -4.12
N PHE A 29 8.19 9.92 -3.64
CA PHE A 29 7.71 11.28 -3.42
C PHE A 29 8.60 12.12 -2.47
N PRO A 30 8.94 11.68 -1.25
CA PRO A 30 9.82 12.44 -0.36
C PRO A 30 11.24 12.57 -0.91
N ILE A 31 11.74 11.56 -1.64
CA ILE A 31 13.04 11.64 -2.33
C ILE A 31 13.01 12.69 -3.45
N SER A 32 11.94 12.71 -4.23
CA SER A 32 11.74 13.69 -5.29
C SER A 32 11.65 15.11 -4.73
N LEU A 33 10.96 15.31 -3.59
CA LEU A 33 10.92 16.60 -2.90
C LEU A 33 12.29 17.05 -2.39
N LEU A 34 13.12 16.11 -1.92
CA LEU A 34 14.48 16.42 -1.45
C LEU A 34 15.40 16.91 -2.59
N ILE A 35 15.20 16.37 -3.80
CA ILE A 35 16.00 16.69 -5.01
C ILE A 35 15.43 17.92 -5.74
N SER A 36 14.14 18.19 -5.63
CA SER A 36 13.46 19.29 -6.32
C SER A 36 13.87 20.66 -5.77
N ARG A 37 14.95 21.22 -6.32
CA ARG A 37 15.39 22.60 -6.06
C ARG A 37 14.80 23.63 -7.03
N SER A 38 13.93 23.21 -7.96
CA SER A 38 13.35 24.05 -9.00
C SER A 38 11.83 23.85 -9.14
N PHE A 39 11.12 24.90 -9.58
CA PHE A 39 9.67 24.88 -9.76
C PHE A 39 9.17 23.75 -10.70
N PRO A 40 9.82 23.45 -11.84
CA PRO A 40 9.41 22.33 -12.69
C PRO A 40 9.56 20.97 -12.01
N ALA A 41 10.61 20.80 -11.19
CA ALA A 41 10.84 19.56 -10.45
C ALA A 41 9.80 19.37 -9.33
N LEU A 42 9.30 20.45 -8.73
CA LEU A 42 8.16 20.41 -7.79
C LEU A 42 6.86 19.96 -8.49
N VAL A 43 6.58 20.44 -9.71
CA VAL A 43 5.42 20.00 -10.48
C VAL A 43 5.45 18.49 -10.71
N ILE A 44 6.61 17.94 -11.11
CA ILE A 44 6.79 16.50 -11.31
C ILE A 44 6.58 15.73 -10.00
N ALA A 45 7.13 16.21 -8.88
CA ALA A 45 6.93 15.58 -7.58
C ALA A 45 5.44 15.54 -7.18
N PHE A 46 4.68 16.60 -7.46
CA PHE A 46 3.24 16.64 -7.18
C PHE A 46 2.41 15.77 -8.12
N VAL A 47 2.82 15.62 -9.39
CA VAL A 47 2.21 14.63 -10.30
C VAL A 47 2.40 13.21 -9.77
N ILE A 48 3.62 12.87 -9.31
CA ILE A 48 3.91 11.58 -8.66
C ILE A 48 3.05 11.38 -7.41
N ARG A 49 2.86 12.43 -6.60
CA ARG A 49 1.97 12.41 -5.44
C ARG A 49 0.53 12.09 -5.82
N GLY A 50 0.01 12.75 -6.86
CA GLY A 50 -1.35 12.52 -7.37
C GLY A 50 -1.55 11.09 -7.87
N LEU A 51 -0.52 10.49 -8.46
CA LEU A 51 -0.54 9.09 -8.92
C LEU A 51 -0.64 8.07 -7.76
N LYS A 52 -0.33 8.45 -6.52
CA LYS A 52 -0.50 7.56 -5.36
C LYS A 52 -1.98 7.33 -4.99
N GLU A 53 -2.88 8.25 -5.34
CA GLU A 53 -4.30 8.19 -4.96
C GLU A 53 -5.05 7.02 -5.64
N PHE A 54 -4.46 6.45 -6.71
CA PHE A 54 -5.00 5.29 -7.41
C PHE A 54 -5.08 4.03 -6.54
N GLY A 55 -4.19 3.87 -5.55
CA GLY A 55 -4.26 2.72 -4.64
C GLY A 55 -5.29 2.87 -3.53
N ASP A 56 -5.79 4.08 -3.25
CA ASP A 56 -6.72 4.30 -2.13
C ASP A 56 -8.11 3.72 -2.43
N THR A 57 -8.55 3.80 -3.69
CA THR A 57 -9.78 3.14 -4.16
C THR A 57 -9.66 1.61 -4.14
N SER A 58 -8.51 1.06 -4.55
CA SER A 58 -8.25 -0.39 -4.49
C SER A 58 -8.16 -0.91 -3.05
N ARG A 59 -7.53 -0.16 -2.14
CA ARG A 59 -7.39 -0.55 -0.73
C ARG A 59 -8.73 -0.55 -0.01
N LYS A 60 -9.57 0.46 -0.23
CA LYS A 60 -10.94 0.51 0.33
C LYS A 60 -11.81 -0.63 -0.21
N ALA A 61 -11.70 -0.95 -1.51
CA ALA A 61 -12.41 -2.08 -2.11
C ALA A 61 -11.97 -3.45 -1.53
N LEU A 62 -10.68 -3.62 -1.24
CA LEU A 62 -10.15 -4.82 -0.57
C LEU A 62 -10.72 -4.99 0.85
N ILE A 63 -10.75 -3.92 1.64
CA ILE A 63 -11.26 -3.96 3.03
C ILE A 63 -12.75 -4.30 3.05
N ILE A 64 -13.53 -3.73 2.13
CA ILE A 64 -14.95 -4.03 1.97
C ILE A 64 -15.15 -5.48 1.47
N GLY A 65 -14.27 -5.97 0.59
CA GLY A 65 -14.30 -7.34 0.09
C GLY A 65 -14.00 -8.41 1.16
N TYR A 66 -13.16 -8.10 2.16
CA TYR A 66 -12.85 -9.00 3.28
C TYR A 66 -13.82 -8.89 4.47
N SER A 67 -14.74 -7.93 4.46
CA SER A 67 -15.67 -7.73 5.58
C SER A 67 -17.04 -8.38 5.34
N ASP A 68 -17.46 -9.14 6.35
CA ASP A 68 -18.77 -9.78 6.39
C ASP A 68 -19.89 -8.75 6.27
N PHE A 69 -20.96 -9.06 5.52
CA PHE A 69 -21.96 -8.07 5.09
C PHE A 69 -22.59 -7.30 6.26
N GLU A 70 -22.78 -7.96 7.40
CA GLU A 70 -23.36 -7.38 8.62
C GLU A 70 -22.38 -6.50 9.43
N ARG A 71 -21.06 -6.69 9.28
CA ARG A 71 -20.04 -6.04 10.14
C ARG A 71 -19.16 -5.04 9.40
N ARG A 72 -19.49 -4.71 8.14
CA ARG A 72 -18.71 -3.77 7.31
C ARG A 72 -18.50 -2.42 7.97
N GLY A 73 -19.53 -1.86 8.62
CA GLY A 73 -19.44 -0.59 9.32
C GLY A 73 -18.40 -0.60 10.45
N GLN A 74 -18.39 -1.66 11.27
CA GLN A 74 -17.44 -1.81 12.37
C GLN A 74 -16.01 -2.04 11.88
N MET A 75 -15.84 -2.90 10.86
CA MET A 75 -14.54 -3.16 10.23
C MET A 75 -13.94 -1.89 9.61
N LEU A 76 -14.77 -1.12 8.92
CA LEU A 76 -14.35 0.15 8.35
C LEU A 76 -13.97 1.14 9.45
N GLY A 77 -14.82 1.31 10.47
CA GLY A 77 -14.57 2.19 11.61
C GLY A 77 -13.27 1.86 12.34
N ALA A 78 -13.03 0.58 12.65
CA ALA A 78 -11.80 0.13 13.30
C ALA A 78 -10.55 0.42 12.44
N TYR A 79 -10.63 0.16 11.13
CA TYR A 79 -9.54 0.46 10.20
C TYR A 79 -9.19 1.95 10.17
N TYR A 80 -10.19 2.82 10.05
CA TYR A 80 -9.98 4.27 10.02
C TYR A 80 -9.46 4.80 11.36
N LEU A 81 -9.96 4.27 12.49
CA LEU A 81 -9.49 4.64 13.82
C LEU A 81 -8.00 4.33 14.01
N VAL A 82 -7.59 3.09 13.71
CA VAL A 82 -6.18 2.68 13.83
C VAL A 82 -5.30 3.50 12.90
N ARG A 83 -5.74 3.72 11.66
CA ARG A 83 -5.03 4.55 10.69
C ARG A 83 -4.83 5.97 11.23
N ASP A 84 -5.89 6.61 11.72
CA ASP A 84 -5.86 8.01 12.15
C ASP A 84 -5.02 8.19 13.42
N LEU A 85 -4.99 7.19 14.30
CA LEU A 85 -4.10 7.16 15.46
C LEU A 85 -2.62 7.11 15.05
N ILE A 86 -2.28 6.26 14.08
CA ILE A 86 -0.92 6.14 13.53
C ILE A 86 -0.53 7.43 12.77
N VAL A 87 -1.43 7.99 11.96
CA VAL A 87 -1.18 9.23 11.21
C VAL A 87 -0.97 10.41 12.15
N SER A 88 -1.78 10.52 13.21
CA SER A 88 -1.68 11.63 14.18
C SER A 88 -0.38 11.56 14.96
N SER A 89 0.01 10.38 15.46
CA SER A 89 1.31 10.19 16.12
C SER A 89 2.48 10.45 15.18
N GLY A 90 2.40 10.00 13.93
CA GLY A 90 3.37 10.31 12.89
C GLY A 90 3.49 11.80 12.58
N ALA A 91 2.39 12.55 12.59
CA ALA A 91 2.38 13.99 12.39
C ALA A 91 3.09 14.74 13.53
N ILE A 92 2.88 14.32 14.78
CA ILE A 92 3.56 14.90 15.95
C ILE A 92 5.07 14.62 15.88
N LEU A 93 5.47 13.38 15.56
CA LEU A 93 6.87 13.02 15.37
C LEU A 93 7.52 13.83 14.23
N GLY A 94 6.82 13.98 13.11
CA GLY A 94 7.29 14.78 11.98
C GLY A 94 7.44 16.26 12.31
N ALA A 95 6.50 16.83 13.07
CA ALA A 95 6.59 18.21 13.55
C ALA A 95 7.80 18.40 14.50
N CYS A 96 8.09 17.41 15.34
CA CYS A 96 9.25 17.44 16.22
C CYS A 96 10.57 17.35 15.43
N LEU A 97 10.65 16.43 14.46
CA LEU A 97 11.79 16.30 13.54
C LEU A 97 11.99 17.56 12.68
N TRP A 98 10.92 18.30 12.39
CA TRP A 98 11.00 19.53 11.59
C TRP A 98 11.87 20.60 12.26
N LYS A 99 12.01 20.58 13.59
CA LYS A 99 12.91 21.49 14.32
C LYS A 99 14.39 21.29 13.97
N LEU A 100 14.78 20.10 13.52
CA LEU A 100 16.14 19.77 13.06
C LEU A 100 16.35 20.09 11.57
N GLY A 101 15.30 20.53 10.88
CA GLY A 101 15.29 20.85 9.45
C GLY A 101 14.34 19.95 8.64
N PRO A 102 14.12 20.28 7.36
CA PRO A 102 13.20 19.54 6.49
C PRO A 102 13.79 18.20 5.99
N GLY A 103 15.12 18.09 5.91
CA GLY A 103 15.82 16.90 5.41
C GLY A 103 15.51 15.60 6.18
N PRO A 104 15.65 15.57 7.52
CA PRO A 104 15.35 14.39 8.34
C PRO A 104 13.93 13.86 8.16
N ASN A 105 12.95 14.74 7.96
CA ASN A 105 11.56 14.34 7.71
C ASN A 105 11.39 13.61 6.38
N PHE A 106 12.01 14.12 5.32
CA PHE A 106 11.94 13.47 4.01
C PHE A 106 12.68 12.13 4.01
N VAL A 107 13.85 12.05 4.65
CA VAL A 107 14.61 10.80 4.77
C VAL A 107 13.85 9.79 5.64
N GLY A 108 13.28 10.21 6.76
CA GLY A 108 12.46 9.35 7.63
C GLY A 108 11.21 8.83 6.91
N ALA A 109 10.52 9.69 6.16
CA ALA A 109 9.37 9.30 5.34
C ALA A 109 9.77 8.30 4.23
N ALA A 110 10.90 8.51 3.57
CA ALA A 110 11.42 7.60 2.57
C ALA A 110 11.80 6.24 3.18
N ALA A 111 12.47 6.22 4.33
CA ALA A 111 12.85 5.00 5.04
C ALA A 111 11.62 4.18 5.48
N LEU A 112 10.60 4.84 6.04
CA LEU A 112 9.33 4.19 6.41
C LEU A 112 8.58 3.66 5.18
N GLY A 113 8.59 4.42 4.07
CA GLY A 113 8.04 3.97 2.79
C GLY A 113 8.73 2.72 2.26
N ALA A 114 10.06 2.70 2.28
CA ALA A 114 10.87 1.55 1.85
C ALA A 114 10.62 0.33 2.75
N ALA A 115 10.61 0.52 4.07
CA ALA A 115 10.31 -0.54 5.03
C ALA A 115 8.90 -1.13 4.81
N GLY A 116 7.90 -0.26 4.61
CA GLY A 116 6.53 -0.67 4.29
C GLY A 116 6.45 -1.45 2.98
N THR A 117 7.19 -1.03 1.95
CA THR A 117 7.28 -1.74 0.66
C THR A 117 7.86 -3.15 0.83
N ILE A 118 8.99 -3.27 1.54
CA ILE A 118 9.66 -4.56 1.80
C ILE A 118 8.75 -5.49 2.59
N PHE A 119 8.12 -4.97 3.64
CA PHE A 119 7.18 -5.75 4.46
C PHE A 119 6.02 -6.28 3.62
N TYR A 120 5.38 -5.41 2.83
CA TYR A 120 4.24 -5.79 1.99
C TYR A 120 4.62 -6.86 0.94
N VAL A 121 5.75 -6.69 0.26
CA VAL A 121 6.26 -7.67 -0.71
C VAL A 121 6.55 -9.02 -0.03
N LYS A 122 7.13 -9.00 1.18
CA LYS A 122 7.41 -10.23 1.94
C LYS A 122 6.12 -10.94 2.34
N THR A 123 5.13 -10.21 2.86
CA THR A 123 3.83 -10.77 3.24
C THR A 123 3.09 -11.37 2.04
N ILE A 124 3.05 -10.69 0.90
CA ILE A 124 2.46 -11.24 -0.33
C ILE A 124 3.16 -12.53 -0.75
N ARG A 125 4.50 -12.52 -0.76
CA ARG A 125 5.28 -13.69 -1.17
C ARG A 125 4.97 -14.89 -0.29
N GLN A 126 4.79 -14.68 1.01
CA GLN A 126 4.41 -15.73 1.97
C GLN A 126 3.00 -16.25 1.68
N SER A 127 2.00 -15.37 1.52
CA SER A 127 0.62 -15.78 1.20
C SER A 127 0.54 -16.61 -0.08
N ARG A 128 1.27 -16.20 -1.13
CA ARG A 128 1.33 -16.93 -2.41
C ARG A 128 1.99 -18.30 -2.27
N GLN A 129 3.04 -18.39 -1.46
CA GLN A 129 3.73 -19.67 -1.22
C GLN A 129 2.85 -20.66 -0.47
N SER A 130 2.11 -20.19 0.54
CA SER A 130 1.14 -21.02 1.27
C SER A 130 0.03 -21.54 0.37
N ALA A 131 -0.54 -20.68 -0.48
CA ALA A 131 -1.58 -21.08 -1.44
C ALA A 131 -1.08 -22.15 -2.44
N LEU A 132 0.16 -22.03 -2.91
CA LEU A 132 0.76 -22.99 -3.84
C LEU A 132 0.99 -24.36 -3.17
N ASN A 133 1.43 -24.34 -1.91
CA ASN A 133 1.63 -25.55 -1.12
C ASN A 133 0.29 -26.26 -0.85
N ASP A 134 -0.76 -25.53 -0.51
CA ASP A 134 -2.11 -26.08 -0.33
C ASP A 134 -2.66 -26.70 -1.62
N LEU A 135 -2.47 -26.02 -2.76
CA LEU A 135 -2.88 -26.55 -4.06
C LEU A 135 -2.16 -27.86 -4.39
N LYS A 136 -0.84 -27.91 -4.14
CA LYS A 136 -0.03 -29.12 -4.35
C LYS A 136 -0.52 -30.27 -3.46
N LYS A 137 -0.81 -29.98 -2.18
CA LYS A 137 -1.37 -30.96 -1.23
C LYS A 137 -2.74 -31.47 -1.67
N GLN A 138 -3.62 -30.60 -2.18
CA GLN A 138 -4.92 -31.02 -2.72
C GLN A 138 -4.79 -31.90 -3.96
N LEU A 139 -3.85 -31.59 -4.86
CA LEU A 139 -3.56 -32.40 -6.04
C LEU A 139 -3.00 -33.78 -5.66
N GLU A 140 -2.11 -33.85 -4.67
CA GLU A 140 -1.58 -35.11 -4.12
C GLU A 140 -2.70 -35.95 -3.48
N MET A 141 -3.53 -35.35 -2.63
CA MET A 141 -4.69 -36.06 -2.03
C MET A 141 -5.72 -36.50 -3.06
N ARG A 142 -5.93 -35.74 -4.15
CA ARG A 142 -6.75 -36.21 -5.26
C ARG A 142 -6.08 -37.39 -5.95
N ARG A 143 -4.79 -37.30 -6.30
CA ARG A 143 -4.07 -38.37 -6.98
C ARG A 143 -4.07 -39.69 -6.21
N ASP A 144 -3.91 -39.66 -4.89
CA ASP A 144 -3.94 -40.87 -4.05
C ASP A 144 -5.35 -41.46 -3.89
N ARG A 145 -6.41 -40.67 -4.15
CA ARG A 145 -7.80 -41.15 -4.12
C ARG A 145 -8.22 -41.90 -5.39
N TRP A 146 -7.46 -41.75 -6.47
CA TRP A 146 -7.70 -42.39 -7.77
C TRP A 146 -6.72 -43.55 -8.06
N LYS A 147 -5.85 -43.89 -7.10
CA LYS A 147 -5.04 -45.10 -7.08
C LYS A 147 -5.67 -46.14 -6.16
#